data_AF-A0A813B537-F1
#
_entry.id   AF-A0A813B537-F1
#
_cell.length_a   1.000
_cell.length_b   1.000
_cell.length_c   1.000
_cell.angle_alpha   90.00
_cell.angle_beta   90.00
_cell.angle_gamma   90.00
#
_symmetry.space_group_name_H-M   'P 1'
#
loop_
_entity.id
_entity.type
_entity.pdbx_description
1 polymer ?
#
loop_
_entity_poly.entity_id
_entity_poly.type
_entity_poly.pdbx_seq_one_letter_code
_entity_poly.pdbx_strand_id
1 'polypeptide(L)'
;MAPMCRCALFGILVAVPCLGQPADDATQPVDRCMVPHPRNENWTLEGAELQYKLRRFYDGVGPPPLEEVFLSTQNLTVEVQETLMAECPGLLINAFLVLAETQLPISDRRAGDALAKADVLSSRLSAEELQAESEVWPIQEALASFARASRLARKHHLNGGARQIQVHFVVCHCRESLDWLNGPSFHMPRSGMAVFEVFIYEKCNFDTDISGISSSFAAVHRVLVDDEGLRRDECSGYLKHLIEHYNDPADYALFFQADAADHMHWGYLSLVMKAVEQRSLATSFVHLNYPRLITSMSPCRAEVFAQIFDRPPKQKLGSYCCAQFLVSRERIQANPLERYMRMQQMLFSDSPPECHDIPGHSTLCLMFEVYWHVLFGEEDVLPYRSENAALQLFLRIRDLENESYLPPGSVYLKLVSERT
;
A
#
# COMPACT_ATOMS: atom_id res chain seq x y z
N MET A 1 45.82 17.51 20.09
CA MET A 1 45.96 17.00 18.70
C MET A 1 45.03 15.81 18.58
N ALA A 2 43.91 15.96 17.87
CA ALA A 2 42.93 14.89 17.67
C ALA A 2 43.43 13.92 16.57
N PRO A 3 43.10 12.62 16.62
CA PRO A 3 43.54 11.67 15.60
C PRO A 3 42.71 11.85 14.32
N MET A 4 43.39 11.98 13.17
CA MET A 4 42.78 11.91 11.85
C MET A 4 42.62 10.44 11.45
N CYS A 5 41.39 9.96 11.25
CA CYS A 5 41.16 8.68 10.56
C CYS A 5 41.44 8.84 9.06
N ARG A 6 42.24 7.94 8.50
CA ARG A 6 42.48 7.81 7.06
C ARG A 6 41.75 6.56 6.55
N CYS A 7 40.65 6.75 5.83
CA CYS A 7 40.12 5.72 4.94
C CYS A 7 40.71 5.94 3.55
N ALA A 8 41.43 4.95 3.05
CA ALA A 8 41.95 4.94 1.68
C ALA A 8 41.01 4.11 0.81
N LEU A 9 40.14 4.77 0.05
CA LEU A 9 39.56 4.23 -1.18
C LEU A 9 39.41 5.36 -2.20
N PHE A 10 40.09 5.18 -3.34
CA PHE A 10 40.08 6.00 -4.56
C PHE A 10 40.23 7.54 -4.41
N GLY A 11 41.47 7.98 -4.21
CA GLY A 11 42.08 9.05 -5.03
C GLY A 11 41.54 10.49 -5.01
N ILE A 12 40.48 10.84 -4.28
CA ILE A 12 40.02 12.23 -4.14
C ILE A 12 39.66 12.52 -2.68
N LEU A 13 40.47 13.35 -2.02
CA LEU A 13 40.27 13.85 -0.67
C LEU A 13 39.26 15.01 -0.68
N VAL A 14 38.05 14.79 -0.17
CA VAL A 14 37.17 15.87 0.28
C VAL A 14 36.93 15.69 1.78
N ALA A 15 37.38 16.65 2.58
CA ALA A 15 37.16 16.67 4.02
C ALA A 15 35.77 17.24 4.31
N VAL A 16 34.84 16.41 4.78
CA VAL A 16 33.58 16.86 5.38
C VAL A 16 33.66 16.59 6.89
N PRO A 17 33.38 17.57 7.77
CA PRO A 17 33.41 17.35 9.20
C PRO A 17 32.24 16.46 9.62
N CYS A 18 32.55 15.30 10.22
CA CYS A 18 31.56 14.46 10.91
C CYS A 18 31.04 15.25 12.12
N LEU A 19 29.74 15.56 12.10
CA LEU A 19 29.04 16.11 13.27
C LEU A 19 29.07 15.07 14.38
N GLY A 20 29.51 15.50 15.56
CA GLY A 20 30.05 14.63 16.59
C GLY A 20 29.06 13.72 17.29
N GLN A 21 29.56 12.51 17.61
CA GLN A 21 29.25 11.79 18.83
C GLN A 21 30.55 11.29 19.47
N PRO A 22 30.64 11.18 20.81
CA PRO A 22 31.85 10.71 21.47
C PRO A 22 32.00 9.21 21.26
N ALA A 23 33.21 8.82 20.86
CA ALA A 23 33.67 7.44 20.93
C ALA A 23 34.01 7.10 22.38
N ASP A 24 33.30 6.13 22.94
CA ASP A 24 33.87 5.05 23.77
C ASP A 24 32.76 4.05 24.15
N ASP A 25 33.13 2.76 24.11
CA ASP A 25 32.43 1.54 24.55
C ASP A 25 31.42 0.82 23.61
N ALA A 26 31.92 -0.31 23.07
CA ALA A 26 31.23 -1.57 22.74
C ALA A 26 30.15 -1.64 21.63
N THR A 27 29.74 -0.56 20.98
CA THR A 27 28.65 -0.59 19.97
C THR A 27 29.08 -0.79 18.50
N GLN A 28 30.34 -1.14 18.22
CA GLN A 28 30.93 -1.16 16.86
C GLN A 28 30.95 -2.48 16.03
N PRO A 29 30.14 -3.54 16.24
CA PRO A 29 30.12 -4.67 15.28
C PRO A 29 29.47 -4.33 13.93
N VAL A 30 28.60 -3.32 13.90
CA VAL A 30 27.63 -3.14 12.81
C VAL A 30 28.19 -2.36 11.61
N ASP A 31 29.18 -1.50 11.84
CA ASP A 31 29.78 -0.63 10.82
C ASP A 31 30.58 -1.41 9.75
N ARG A 32 30.73 -2.73 9.91
CA ARG A 32 31.44 -3.60 8.95
C ARG A 32 30.51 -4.38 8.03
N CYS A 33 29.21 -4.37 8.29
CA CYS A 33 28.22 -5.13 7.54
C CYS A 33 27.87 -4.42 6.24
N MET A 34 28.24 -4.99 5.09
CA MET A 34 27.91 -4.41 3.79
C MET A 34 27.15 -5.41 2.93
N VAL A 35 25.95 -5.03 2.47
CA VAL A 35 25.14 -5.83 1.56
C VAL A 35 25.35 -5.32 0.13
N PRO A 36 26.09 -6.04 -0.74
CA PRO A 36 26.35 -5.59 -2.10
C PRO A 36 25.09 -5.68 -2.96
N HIS A 37 24.88 -4.69 -3.83
CA HIS A 37 23.79 -4.74 -4.80
C HIS A 37 24.15 -5.69 -5.96
N PRO A 38 23.29 -6.66 -6.33
CA PRO A 38 23.66 -7.75 -7.24
C PRO A 38 23.95 -7.32 -8.68
N ARG A 39 23.50 -6.12 -9.08
CA ARG A 39 23.66 -5.59 -10.45
C ARG A 39 24.44 -4.28 -10.51
N ASN A 40 24.90 -3.76 -9.37
CA ASN A 40 25.57 -2.46 -9.32
C ASN A 40 26.59 -2.45 -8.20
N GLU A 41 27.85 -2.70 -8.53
CA GLU A 41 28.96 -2.78 -7.57
C GLU A 41 29.23 -1.46 -6.83
N ASN A 42 28.74 -0.33 -7.36
CA ASN A 42 28.84 0.98 -6.70
C ASN A 42 27.79 1.18 -5.61
N TRP A 43 26.85 0.23 -5.45
CA TRP A 43 25.81 0.29 -4.44
C TRP A 43 26.00 -0.82 -3.41
N THR A 44 26.03 -0.38 -2.16
CA THR A 44 26.10 -1.22 -0.98
C THR A 44 25.15 -0.67 0.06
N LEU A 45 24.34 -1.55 0.65
CA LEU A 45 23.53 -1.19 1.80
C LEU A 45 24.35 -1.44 3.07
N GLU A 46 24.55 -0.40 3.86
CA GLU A 46 25.22 -0.50 5.15
C GLU A 46 24.30 -1.18 6.17
N GLY A 47 24.80 -2.20 6.87
CA GLY A 47 24.04 -2.91 7.89
C GLY A 47 23.63 -1.99 9.04
N ALA A 48 24.45 -0.99 9.36
CA ALA A 48 24.12 0.05 10.35
C ALA A 48 22.92 0.92 9.93
N GLU A 49 22.78 1.19 8.63
CA GLU A 49 21.62 1.91 8.10
C GLU A 49 20.34 1.06 8.21
N LEU A 50 20.41 -0.21 7.80
CA LEU A 50 19.26 -1.13 7.92
C LEU A 50 18.87 -1.36 9.38
N GLN A 51 19.85 -1.58 10.26
CA GLN A 51 19.67 -1.59 11.71
C GLN A 51 18.84 -0.40 12.18
N TYR A 52 19.34 0.81 11.91
CA TYR A 52 18.73 2.06 12.37
C TYR A 52 17.29 2.18 11.88
N LYS A 53 17.03 1.87 10.61
CA LYS A 53 15.67 1.87 10.04
C LYS A 53 14.76 0.85 10.73
N LEU A 54 15.24 -0.37 11.00
CA LEU A 54 14.47 -1.39 11.71
C LEU A 54 14.10 -0.96 13.14
N ARG A 55 15.02 -0.32 13.88
CA ARG A 55 14.71 0.17 15.25
C ARG A 55 13.64 1.22 15.19
N ARG A 56 13.84 2.24 14.35
CA ARG A 56 12.84 3.30 14.16
C ARG A 56 11.48 2.76 13.76
N PHE A 57 11.44 1.74 12.91
CA PHE A 57 10.20 1.06 12.55
C PHE A 57 9.52 0.42 13.77
N TYR A 58 10.24 -0.40 14.55
CA TYR A 58 9.67 -1.07 15.72
C TYR A 58 9.34 -0.11 16.88
N ASP A 59 10.05 1.01 16.99
CA ASP A 59 9.76 2.10 17.93
C ASP A 59 8.55 2.96 17.48
N GLY A 60 8.03 2.73 16.27
CA GLY A 60 6.91 3.50 15.71
C GLY A 60 7.29 4.90 15.22
N VAL A 61 8.59 5.18 15.05
CA VAL A 61 9.15 6.49 14.66
C VAL A 61 9.57 6.53 13.18
N GLY A 62 9.39 5.43 12.44
CA GLY A 62 9.79 5.36 11.03
C GLY A 62 8.99 4.34 10.20
N PRO A 63 9.11 4.44 8.87
CA PRO A 63 8.54 3.47 7.96
C PRO A 63 9.30 2.14 8.02
N PRO A 64 8.66 1.02 7.63
CA PRO A 64 9.37 -0.25 7.49
C PRO A 64 10.37 -0.20 6.33
N PRO A 65 11.60 -0.71 6.49
CA PRO A 65 12.61 -0.75 5.43
C PRO A 65 12.38 -1.92 4.46
N LEU A 66 11.20 -1.99 3.84
CA LEU A 66 10.80 -3.15 3.01
C LEU A 66 11.73 -3.36 1.82
N GLU A 67 12.20 -2.30 1.17
CA GLU A 67 13.05 -2.42 0.00
C GLU A 67 14.43 -2.98 0.37
N GLU A 68 15.00 -2.49 1.48
CA GLU A 68 16.27 -2.97 2.02
C GLU A 68 16.17 -4.42 2.51
N VAL A 69 15.04 -4.79 3.13
CA VAL A 69 14.75 -6.17 3.53
C VAL A 69 14.64 -7.09 2.31
N PHE A 70 13.95 -6.67 1.26
CA PHE A 70 13.82 -7.46 0.03
C PHE A 70 15.14 -7.58 -0.72
N LEU A 71 15.93 -6.51 -0.76
CA LEU A 71 17.29 -6.55 -1.29
C LEU A 71 18.11 -7.61 -0.55
N SER A 72 18.07 -7.59 0.79
CA SER A 72 18.87 -8.48 1.65
C SER A 72 18.45 -9.95 1.62
N THR A 73 17.23 -10.26 1.15
CA THR A 73 16.66 -11.62 1.22
C THR A 73 16.39 -12.25 -0.14
N GLN A 74 15.89 -11.49 -1.12
CA GLN A 74 15.39 -12.02 -2.40
C GLN A 74 16.34 -11.81 -3.58
N ASN A 75 17.30 -10.88 -3.45
CA ASN A 75 18.16 -10.41 -4.52
C ASN A 75 19.63 -10.81 -4.37
N LEU A 76 20.02 -11.37 -3.24
CA LEU A 76 21.38 -11.84 -3.01
C LEU A 76 21.56 -13.29 -3.47
N THR A 77 22.76 -13.64 -3.92
CA THR A 77 23.12 -15.03 -4.17
C THR A 77 23.29 -15.79 -2.85
N VAL A 78 23.29 -17.12 -2.91
CA VAL A 78 23.50 -17.96 -1.72
C VAL A 78 24.88 -17.66 -1.10
N GLU A 79 25.90 -17.47 -1.93
CA GLU A 79 27.26 -17.17 -1.48
C GLU A 79 27.31 -15.84 -0.70
N VAL A 80 26.64 -14.80 -1.21
CA VAL A 80 26.57 -13.50 -0.51
C VAL A 80 25.79 -13.63 0.79
N GLN A 81 24.71 -14.41 0.83
CA GLN A 81 23.99 -14.67 2.08
C GLN A 81 24.86 -15.43 3.10
N GLU A 82 25.67 -16.39 2.66
CA GLU A 82 26.57 -17.12 3.57
C GLU A 82 27.69 -16.20 4.11
N THR A 83 28.23 -15.28 3.29
CA THR A 83 29.16 -14.24 3.77
C THR A 83 28.49 -13.33 4.80
N LEU A 84 27.29 -12.82 4.51
CA LEU A 84 26.54 -12.00 5.46
C LEU A 84 26.18 -12.75 6.73
N MET A 85 25.95 -14.06 6.66
CA MET A 85 25.70 -14.88 7.84
C MET A 85 26.95 -15.02 8.72
N ALA A 86 28.15 -15.06 8.12
CA ALA A 86 29.40 -15.11 8.85
C ALA A 86 29.77 -13.76 9.49
N GLU A 87 29.46 -12.65 8.81
CA GLU A 87 29.84 -11.31 9.27
C GLU A 87 28.77 -10.67 10.17
N CYS A 88 27.49 -10.85 9.83
CA CYS A 88 26.36 -10.06 10.33
C CYS A 88 25.06 -10.89 10.40
N PRO A 89 25.04 -12.00 11.16
CA PRO A 89 23.92 -12.94 11.16
C PRO A 89 22.59 -12.30 11.59
N GLY A 90 22.60 -11.36 12.54
CA GLY A 90 21.39 -10.65 12.97
C GLY A 90 20.70 -9.86 11.86
N LEU A 91 21.45 -9.34 10.87
CA LEU A 91 20.89 -8.66 9.70
C LEU A 91 19.97 -9.59 8.92
N LEU A 92 20.49 -10.77 8.53
CA LEU A 92 19.75 -11.73 7.73
C LEU A 92 18.57 -12.33 8.49
N ILE A 93 18.77 -12.69 9.77
CA ILE A 93 17.70 -13.21 10.61
C ILE A 93 16.55 -12.20 10.68
N ASN A 94 16.84 -10.93 11.00
CA ASN A 94 15.80 -9.91 11.10
C ASN A 94 15.12 -9.65 9.74
N ALA A 95 15.88 -9.58 8.65
CA ALA A 95 15.33 -9.37 7.32
C ALA A 95 14.38 -10.51 6.90
N PHE A 96 14.71 -11.77 7.17
CA PHE A 96 13.80 -12.89 6.90
C PHE A 96 12.55 -12.88 7.78
N LEU A 97 12.63 -12.43 9.04
CA LEU A 97 11.45 -12.25 9.90
C LEU A 97 10.50 -11.16 9.37
N VAL A 98 11.05 -10.01 8.97
CA VAL A 98 10.26 -8.92 8.36
C VAL A 98 9.64 -9.38 7.03
N LEU A 99 10.40 -10.12 6.22
CA LEU A 99 9.88 -10.72 4.99
C LEU A 99 8.74 -11.71 5.28
N ALA A 100 8.88 -12.55 6.30
CA ALA A 100 7.84 -13.51 6.69
C ALA A 100 6.54 -12.78 7.09
N GLU A 101 6.63 -11.72 7.89
CA GLU A 101 5.48 -10.89 8.26
C GLU A 101 4.85 -10.22 7.03
N THR A 102 5.69 -9.70 6.14
CA THR A 102 5.25 -9.04 4.90
C THR A 102 4.53 -10.00 3.96
N GLN A 103 5.01 -11.24 3.84
CA GLN A 103 4.40 -12.24 2.95
C GLN A 103 3.14 -12.86 3.53
N LEU A 104 2.93 -12.78 4.84
CA LEU A 104 1.86 -13.48 5.55
C LEU A 104 0.47 -13.18 4.97
N PRO A 105 0.08 -11.93 4.66
CA PRO A 105 -1.23 -11.68 4.07
C PRO A 105 -1.35 -12.18 2.62
N ILE A 106 -0.25 -12.36 1.91
CA ILE A 106 -0.27 -12.64 0.46
C ILE A 106 -0.12 -14.15 0.18
N SER A 107 0.67 -14.85 1.00
CA SER A 107 0.96 -16.28 0.83
C SER A 107 1.50 -16.90 2.13
N ASP A 108 0.67 -17.72 2.78
CA ASP A 108 1.05 -18.50 3.97
C ASP A 108 2.30 -19.36 3.73
N ARG A 109 2.41 -19.97 2.54
CA ARG A 109 3.58 -20.77 2.16
C ARG A 109 4.85 -19.92 2.15
N ARG A 110 4.85 -18.76 1.47
CA ARG A 110 6.05 -17.89 1.39
C ARG A 110 6.42 -17.32 2.74
N ALA A 111 5.42 -16.96 3.55
CA ALA A 111 5.65 -16.52 4.93
C ALA A 111 6.30 -17.64 5.77
N GLY A 112 5.79 -18.87 5.64
CA GLY A 112 6.37 -20.05 6.28
C GLY A 112 7.80 -20.36 5.82
N ASP A 113 8.06 -20.29 4.52
CA ASP A 113 9.40 -20.50 3.94
C ASP A 113 10.40 -19.46 4.47
N ALA A 114 10.00 -18.17 4.53
CA ALA A 114 10.82 -17.10 5.08
C ALA A 114 11.08 -17.26 6.59
N LEU A 115 10.05 -17.64 7.37
CA LEU A 115 10.20 -17.91 8.80
C LEU A 115 11.12 -19.10 9.05
N ALA A 116 10.92 -20.20 8.34
CA ALA A 116 11.77 -21.39 8.44
C ALA A 116 13.23 -21.08 8.09
N LYS A 117 13.46 -20.19 7.11
CA LYS A 117 14.81 -19.70 6.80
C LYS A 117 15.41 -18.91 7.97
N ALA A 118 14.64 -18.02 8.61
CA ALA A 118 15.10 -17.30 9.81
C ALA A 118 15.43 -18.26 10.97
N ASP A 119 14.61 -19.30 11.19
CA ASP A 119 14.85 -20.33 12.20
C ASP A 119 16.14 -21.12 11.93
N VAL A 120 16.35 -21.54 10.67
CA VAL A 120 17.58 -22.24 10.27
C VAL A 120 18.80 -21.36 10.49
N LEU A 121 18.76 -20.08 10.11
CA LEU A 121 19.88 -19.16 10.34
C LEU A 121 20.14 -18.97 11.84
N SER A 122 19.09 -18.79 12.64
CA SER A 122 19.21 -18.64 14.10
C SER A 122 19.82 -19.90 14.75
N SER A 123 19.48 -21.10 14.25
CA SER A 123 20.00 -22.37 14.78
C SER A 123 21.49 -22.61 14.52
N ARG A 124 22.12 -21.82 13.63
CA ARG A 124 23.56 -21.87 13.37
C ARG A 124 24.37 -21.10 14.42
N LEU A 125 23.72 -20.26 15.22
CA LEU A 125 24.34 -19.53 16.32
C LEU A 125 24.19 -20.32 17.62
N SER A 126 25.18 -20.23 18.50
CA SER A 126 25.01 -20.62 19.89
C SER A 126 23.97 -19.72 20.58
N ALA A 127 23.45 -20.18 21.73
CA ALA A 127 22.49 -19.38 22.49
C ALA A 127 23.08 -18.03 22.95
N GLU A 128 24.37 -17.99 23.28
CA GLU A 128 25.08 -16.76 23.67
C GLU A 128 25.24 -15.80 22.48
N GLU A 129 25.60 -16.31 21.29
CA GLU A 129 25.69 -15.50 20.06
C GLU A 129 24.33 -14.95 19.64
N LEU A 130 23.28 -15.77 19.64
CA LEU A 130 21.93 -15.32 19.30
C LEU A 130 21.41 -14.26 20.28
N GLN A 131 21.76 -14.39 21.57
CA GLN A 131 21.44 -13.38 22.58
C GLN A 131 22.17 -12.07 22.31
N ALA A 132 23.47 -12.10 22.03
CA ALA A 132 24.24 -10.91 21.66
C ALA A 132 23.69 -10.25 20.38
N GLU A 133 23.36 -11.04 19.37
CA GLU A 133 22.71 -10.54 18.16
C GLU A 133 21.32 -9.94 18.44
N SER A 134 20.56 -10.47 19.40
CA SER A 134 19.25 -9.93 19.79
C SER A 134 19.35 -8.65 20.63
N GLU A 135 20.48 -8.39 21.27
CA GLU A 135 20.75 -7.10 21.95
C GLU A 135 21.13 -6.02 20.95
N VAL A 136 21.81 -6.41 19.88
CA VAL A 136 22.27 -5.51 18.84
C VAL A 136 21.21 -5.30 17.77
N TRP A 137 20.44 -6.33 17.39
CA TRP A 137 19.37 -6.34 16.38
C TRP A 137 17.98 -6.53 16.98
N PRO A 138 16.92 -5.89 16.42
CA PRO A 138 15.59 -5.94 17.01
C PRO A 138 14.86 -7.26 16.66
N ILE A 139 15.51 -8.39 16.92
CA ILE A 139 15.06 -9.73 16.55
C ILE A 139 13.82 -10.11 17.37
N GLN A 140 13.81 -9.75 18.65
CA GLN A 140 12.68 -10.04 19.54
C GLN A 140 11.44 -9.23 19.15
N GLU A 141 11.61 -7.96 18.77
CA GLU A 141 10.55 -7.10 18.27
C GLU A 141 9.98 -7.65 16.95
N ALA A 142 10.84 -8.12 16.05
CA ALA A 142 10.46 -8.74 14.79
C ALA A 142 9.65 -10.03 15.02
N LEU A 143 10.10 -10.93 15.90
CA LEU A 143 9.37 -12.14 16.28
C LEU A 143 8.01 -11.81 16.92
N ALA A 144 7.98 -10.83 17.82
CA ALA A 144 6.74 -10.40 18.46
C ALA A 144 5.76 -9.78 17.46
N SER A 145 6.27 -9.02 16.48
CA SER A 145 5.49 -8.44 15.40
C SER A 145 4.90 -9.51 14.48
N PHE A 146 5.73 -10.44 14.00
CA PHE A 146 5.28 -11.58 13.22
C PHE A 146 4.23 -12.40 13.97
N ALA A 147 4.43 -12.67 15.26
CA ALA A 147 3.48 -13.41 16.08
C ALA A 147 2.13 -12.67 16.21
N ARG A 148 2.13 -11.34 16.34
CA ARG A 148 0.89 -10.53 16.32
C ARG A 148 0.19 -10.63 14.97
N ALA A 149 0.92 -10.45 13.87
CA ALA A 149 0.39 -10.54 12.52
C ALA A 149 -0.18 -11.94 12.23
N SER A 150 0.52 -13.00 12.63
CA SER A 150 0.08 -14.40 12.49
C SER A 150 -1.21 -14.68 13.26
N ARG A 151 -1.34 -14.18 14.49
CA ARG A 151 -2.60 -14.30 15.26
C ARG A 151 -3.76 -13.58 14.57
N LEU A 152 -3.52 -12.39 14.03
CA LEU A 152 -4.53 -11.63 13.31
C LEU A 152 -4.96 -12.35 12.03
N ALA A 153 -4.02 -12.81 11.20
CA ALA A 153 -4.30 -13.57 9.98
C ALA A 153 -5.11 -14.84 10.28
N ARG A 154 -4.72 -15.61 11.31
CA ARG A 154 -5.48 -16.79 11.75
C ARG A 154 -6.89 -16.44 12.20
N LYS A 155 -7.07 -15.33 12.94
CA LYS A 155 -8.39 -14.86 13.37
C LYS A 155 -9.30 -14.56 12.17
N HIS A 156 -8.78 -13.87 11.15
CA HIS A 156 -9.56 -13.59 9.94
C HIS A 156 -9.89 -14.86 9.16
N HIS A 157 -8.94 -15.79 9.03
CA HIS A 157 -9.17 -17.07 8.37
C HIS A 157 -10.27 -17.89 9.07
N LEU A 158 -10.23 -17.98 10.40
CA LEU A 158 -11.23 -18.70 11.20
C LEU A 158 -12.62 -18.04 11.14
N ASN A 159 -12.68 -16.70 11.10
CA ASN A 159 -13.94 -15.96 11.05
C ASN A 159 -14.59 -15.98 9.66
N GLY A 160 -13.81 -16.17 8.59
CA GLY A 160 -14.31 -16.08 7.22
C GLY A 160 -15.29 -17.19 6.82
N GLY A 161 -15.34 -18.30 7.56
CA GLY A 161 -16.19 -19.46 7.22
C GLY A 161 -15.89 -20.04 5.82
N ALA A 162 -16.75 -20.94 5.35
CA ALA A 162 -16.61 -21.56 4.02
C ALA A 162 -17.21 -20.72 2.86
N ARG A 163 -17.90 -19.61 3.17
CA ARG A 163 -18.54 -18.76 2.15
C ARG A 163 -17.48 -18.04 1.33
N GLN A 164 -17.57 -18.04 0.01
CA GLN A 164 -16.69 -17.26 -0.87
C GLN A 164 -16.80 -15.76 -0.58
N ILE A 165 -15.69 -15.03 -0.72
CA ILE A 165 -15.67 -13.57 -0.60
C ILE A 165 -16.25 -12.98 -1.88
N GLN A 166 -17.21 -12.08 -1.77
CA GLN A 166 -17.70 -11.32 -2.92
C GLN A 166 -16.91 -10.03 -3.04
N VAL A 167 -16.46 -9.73 -4.25
CA VAL A 167 -15.67 -8.53 -4.55
C VAL A 167 -16.26 -7.83 -5.76
N HIS A 168 -16.65 -6.58 -5.61
CA HIS A 168 -17.12 -5.74 -6.71
C HIS A 168 -15.99 -4.88 -7.26
N PHE A 169 -15.80 -4.90 -8.57
CA PHE A 169 -15.01 -3.93 -9.32
C PHE A 169 -15.97 -2.89 -9.90
N VAL A 170 -15.93 -1.67 -9.37
CA VAL A 170 -16.82 -0.57 -9.77
C VAL A 170 -16.03 0.35 -10.69
N VAL A 171 -16.29 0.29 -11.99
CA VAL A 171 -15.54 1.04 -13.01
C VAL A 171 -16.45 2.08 -13.64
N CYS A 172 -16.12 3.36 -13.49
CA CYS A 172 -16.85 4.46 -14.11
C CYS A 172 -16.21 4.84 -15.45
N HIS A 173 -17.00 4.76 -16.52
CA HIS A 173 -16.50 4.83 -17.89
C HIS A 173 -17.34 5.73 -18.82
N CYS A 174 -16.66 6.41 -19.74
CA CYS A 174 -17.17 7.29 -20.79
C CYS A 174 -16.20 7.25 -22.00
N ARG A 175 -16.26 6.20 -22.81
CA ARG A 175 -15.46 6.03 -24.05
C ARG A 175 -13.95 5.83 -23.87
N GLU A 176 -13.40 5.89 -22.67
CA GLU A 176 -11.98 5.57 -22.43
C GLU A 176 -11.71 4.06 -22.58
N SER A 177 -10.51 3.64 -22.99
CA SER A 177 -10.25 2.20 -23.16
C SER A 177 -10.36 1.44 -21.84
N LEU A 178 -11.06 0.29 -21.87
CA LEU A 178 -11.13 -0.68 -20.77
C LEU A 178 -10.22 -1.90 -20.99
N ASP A 179 -9.30 -1.83 -21.98
CA ASP A 179 -8.43 -2.95 -22.34
C ASP A 179 -7.56 -3.42 -21.17
N TRP A 180 -7.28 -2.53 -20.22
CA TRP A 180 -6.50 -2.86 -19.02
C TRP A 180 -7.17 -3.93 -18.15
N LEU A 181 -8.49 -4.07 -18.16
CA LEU A 181 -9.21 -5.14 -17.45
C LEU A 181 -8.92 -6.54 -18.02
N ASN A 182 -8.38 -6.60 -19.25
CA ASN A 182 -7.92 -7.82 -19.91
C ASN A 182 -6.41 -7.81 -20.19
N GLY A 183 -5.73 -6.74 -19.76
CA GLY A 183 -4.34 -6.51 -20.08
C GLY A 183 -3.44 -7.52 -19.37
N PRO A 184 -2.27 -7.84 -19.94
CA PRO A 184 -1.34 -8.78 -19.33
C PRO A 184 -0.79 -8.28 -17.99
N SER A 185 -0.94 -7.00 -17.65
CA SER A 185 -0.55 -6.43 -16.36
C SER A 185 -1.60 -6.66 -15.27
N PHE A 186 -2.87 -6.88 -15.64
CA PHE A 186 -3.96 -7.08 -14.70
C PHE A 186 -4.13 -8.57 -14.41
N HIS A 187 -3.82 -8.96 -13.18
CA HIS A 187 -3.80 -10.36 -12.76
C HIS A 187 -4.90 -10.62 -11.74
N MET A 188 -5.98 -11.24 -12.18
CA MET A 188 -7.02 -11.70 -11.26
C MET A 188 -6.56 -12.94 -10.49
N PRO A 189 -6.71 -12.96 -9.16
CA PRO A 189 -6.45 -14.16 -8.36
C PRO A 189 -7.38 -15.33 -8.76
N ARG A 190 -6.85 -16.56 -8.79
CA ARG A 190 -7.54 -17.76 -9.34
C ARG A 190 -7.82 -18.88 -8.34
N SER A 191 -7.73 -18.64 -7.04
CA SER A 191 -7.92 -19.68 -6.01
C SER A 191 -9.37 -20.18 -5.88
N GLY A 192 -10.34 -19.44 -6.43
CA GLY A 192 -11.76 -19.69 -6.24
C GLY A 192 -12.28 -19.34 -4.82
N MET A 193 -11.44 -18.75 -3.96
CA MET A 193 -11.86 -18.31 -2.61
C MET A 193 -12.61 -16.98 -2.62
N ALA A 194 -12.48 -16.22 -3.70
CA ALA A 194 -13.19 -14.99 -3.97
C ALA A 194 -13.92 -15.06 -5.32
N VAL A 195 -15.09 -14.45 -5.38
CA VAL A 195 -15.92 -14.25 -6.57
C VAL A 195 -15.84 -12.78 -6.91
N PHE A 196 -15.33 -12.50 -8.10
CA PHE A 196 -15.13 -11.14 -8.58
C PHE A 196 -16.18 -10.81 -9.62
N GLU A 197 -16.93 -9.75 -9.39
CA GLU A 197 -17.90 -9.20 -10.34
C GLU A 197 -17.47 -7.79 -10.72
N VAL A 198 -17.63 -7.43 -11.99
CA VAL A 198 -17.33 -6.07 -12.45
C VAL A 198 -18.61 -5.36 -12.86
N PHE A 199 -18.75 -4.12 -12.41
CA PHE A 199 -19.84 -3.21 -12.70
C PHE A 199 -19.26 -2.04 -13.50
N ILE A 200 -19.64 -1.96 -14.76
CA ILE A 200 -19.22 -0.90 -15.68
C ILE A 200 -20.34 0.13 -15.74
N TYR A 201 -20.12 1.25 -15.05
CA TYR A 201 -21.02 2.39 -15.01
C TYR A 201 -20.74 3.29 -16.21
N GLU A 202 -21.60 3.19 -17.23
CA GLU A 202 -21.52 3.94 -18.49
C GLU A 202 -22.22 5.29 -18.34
N LYS A 203 -21.47 6.38 -18.49
CA LYS A 203 -21.92 7.76 -18.23
C LYS A 203 -22.29 8.53 -19.48
N CYS A 204 -21.85 8.09 -20.64
CA CYS A 204 -21.93 8.87 -21.89
C CYS A 204 -22.89 8.28 -22.91
N ASN A 205 -23.77 7.39 -22.43
CA ASN A 205 -24.74 6.65 -23.22
C ASN A 205 -24.10 6.01 -24.47
N PHE A 206 -22.82 5.62 -24.36
CA PHE A 206 -22.10 4.95 -25.42
C PHE A 206 -22.31 3.45 -25.30
N ASP A 207 -22.39 2.78 -26.45
CA ASP A 207 -22.51 1.32 -26.50
C ASP A 207 -21.13 0.68 -26.39
N THR A 208 -20.58 0.69 -25.17
CA THR A 208 -19.29 0.11 -24.88
C THR A 208 -19.36 -1.40 -24.99
N ASP A 209 -18.55 -1.96 -25.90
CA ASP A 209 -18.42 -3.40 -26.05
C ASP A 209 -17.65 -3.99 -24.86
N ILE A 210 -18.38 -4.69 -24.00
CA ILE A 210 -17.86 -5.35 -22.81
C ILE A 210 -17.58 -6.84 -23.02
N SER A 211 -17.80 -7.36 -24.24
CA SER A 211 -17.67 -8.79 -24.54
C SER A 211 -16.26 -9.34 -24.25
N GLY A 212 -15.23 -8.50 -24.42
CA GLY A 212 -13.84 -8.84 -24.14
C GLY A 212 -13.49 -8.99 -22.66
N ILE A 213 -14.26 -8.40 -21.74
CA ILE A 213 -13.96 -8.31 -20.28
C ILE A 213 -14.26 -9.64 -19.56
N SER A 214 -14.88 -10.60 -20.25
CA SER A 214 -15.62 -11.71 -19.62
C SER A 214 -14.82 -12.88 -19.06
N SER A 215 -13.53 -13.05 -19.38
CA SER A 215 -12.84 -14.30 -18.99
C SER A 215 -12.33 -14.35 -17.54
N SER A 216 -12.14 -13.19 -16.89
CA SER A 216 -11.52 -13.09 -15.57
C SER A 216 -12.51 -12.79 -14.43
N PHE A 217 -13.75 -12.45 -14.76
CA PHE A 217 -14.80 -12.10 -13.79
C PHE A 217 -15.92 -13.14 -13.82
N ALA A 218 -16.52 -13.38 -12.66
CA ALA A 218 -17.67 -14.27 -12.54
C ALA A 218 -18.92 -13.69 -13.22
N ALA A 219 -19.06 -12.36 -13.19
CA ALA A 219 -20.10 -11.61 -13.88
C ALA A 219 -19.57 -10.25 -14.33
N VAL A 220 -20.09 -9.78 -15.47
CA VAL A 220 -19.85 -8.44 -16.01
C VAL A 220 -21.20 -7.76 -16.14
N HIS A 221 -21.41 -6.71 -15.36
CA HIS A 221 -22.63 -5.93 -15.32
C HIS A 221 -22.39 -4.59 -16.00
N ARG A 222 -23.28 -4.21 -16.90
CA ARG A 222 -23.31 -2.87 -17.47
C ARG A 222 -24.45 -2.09 -16.83
N VAL A 223 -24.13 -0.92 -16.30
CA VAL A 223 -25.08 -0.05 -15.62
C VAL A 223 -25.06 1.32 -16.29
N LEU A 224 -26.21 1.78 -16.76
CA LEU A 224 -26.34 3.12 -17.31
C LEU A 224 -26.45 4.14 -16.18
N VAL A 225 -25.67 5.22 -16.29
CA VAL A 225 -25.73 6.39 -15.40
C VAL A 225 -26.23 7.57 -16.21
N ASP A 226 -27.35 8.15 -15.79
CA ASP A 226 -27.84 9.38 -16.40
C ASP A 226 -27.17 10.59 -15.76
N ASP A 227 -26.22 11.15 -16.50
CA ASP A 227 -25.47 12.34 -16.13
C ASP A 227 -26.11 13.62 -16.71
N GLU A 228 -27.33 13.58 -17.27
CA GLU A 228 -28.10 14.74 -17.79
C GLU A 228 -27.29 15.69 -18.71
N GLY A 229 -26.24 15.18 -19.36
CA GLY A 229 -25.32 15.97 -20.20
C GLY A 229 -24.24 16.77 -19.46
N LEU A 230 -24.20 16.75 -18.12
CA LEU A 230 -23.10 17.28 -17.32
C LEU A 230 -22.14 16.15 -16.94
N ARG A 231 -20.86 16.28 -17.26
CA ARG A 231 -19.84 15.29 -16.86
C ARG A 231 -19.69 15.32 -15.33
N ARG A 232 -20.28 14.34 -14.63
CA ARG A 232 -20.18 14.17 -13.17
C ARG A 232 -19.11 13.15 -12.78
N ASP A 233 -18.17 12.96 -13.70
CA ASP A 233 -16.98 12.12 -13.61
C ASP A 233 -17.27 10.77 -12.92
N GLU A 234 -16.43 10.24 -12.05
CA GLU A 234 -16.66 8.93 -11.43
C GLU A 234 -17.69 8.93 -10.30
N CYS A 235 -17.98 10.11 -9.74
CA CYS A 235 -18.80 10.22 -8.54
C CYS A 235 -20.23 9.71 -8.72
N SER A 236 -20.85 9.97 -9.88
CA SER A 236 -22.23 9.54 -10.14
C SER A 236 -22.35 8.02 -10.18
N GLY A 237 -21.42 7.32 -10.84
CA GLY A 237 -21.39 5.86 -10.87
C GLY A 237 -21.02 5.24 -9.52
N TYR A 238 -20.07 5.81 -8.79
CA TYR A 238 -19.70 5.31 -7.44
C TYR A 238 -20.86 5.42 -6.46
N LEU A 239 -21.52 6.59 -6.40
CA LEU A 239 -22.66 6.81 -5.52
C LEU A 239 -23.85 5.95 -5.92
N LYS A 240 -24.10 5.77 -7.22
CA LYS A 240 -25.13 4.84 -7.69
C LYS A 240 -24.86 3.42 -7.21
N HIS A 241 -23.62 2.93 -7.31
CA HIS A 241 -23.24 1.62 -6.78
C HIS A 241 -23.49 1.51 -5.27
N LEU A 242 -23.00 2.49 -4.51
CA LEU A 242 -23.13 2.51 -3.05
C LEU A 242 -24.61 2.52 -2.61
N ILE A 243 -25.48 3.20 -3.35
CA ILE A 243 -26.93 3.29 -3.05
C ILE A 243 -27.65 2.01 -3.44
N GLU A 244 -27.44 1.49 -4.66
CA GLU A 244 -28.16 0.32 -5.17
C GLU A 244 -27.79 -0.96 -4.43
N HIS A 245 -26.55 -1.07 -3.99
CA HIS A 245 -26.04 -2.24 -3.26
C HIS A 245 -25.94 -2.01 -1.74
N TYR A 246 -26.50 -0.93 -1.19
CA TYR A 246 -26.33 -0.61 0.24
C TYR A 246 -26.80 -1.71 1.20
N ASN A 247 -27.94 -2.34 0.85
CA ASN A 247 -28.55 -3.38 1.69
C ASN A 247 -27.82 -4.72 1.63
N ASP A 248 -27.08 -4.97 0.54
CA ASP A 248 -26.25 -6.16 0.37
C ASP A 248 -25.00 -5.82 -0.47
N PRO A 249 -24.03 -5.10 0.11
CA PRO A 249 -22.81 -4.74 -0.60
C PRO A 249 -21.91 -5.96 -0.68
N ALA A 250 -20.98 -6.00 -1.64
CA ALA A 250 -19.91 -7.00 -1.60
C ALA A 250 -19.07 -6.89 -0.33
N ASP A 251 -18.34 -7.96 0.00
CA ASP A 251 -17.42 -7.96 1.14
C ASP A 251 -16.33 -6.89 0.99
N TYR A 252 -15.89 -6.69 -0.26
CA TYR A 252 -15.06 -5.56 -0.66
C TYR A 252 -15.56 -4.97 -1.99
N ALA A 253 -15.47 -3.66 -2.12
CA ALA A 253 -15.66 -2.95 -3.38
C ALA A 253 -14.39 -2.17 -3.72
N LEU A 254 -13.90 -2.35 -4.95
CA LEU A 254 -12.80 -1.58 -5.53
C LEU A 254 -13.37 -0.61 -6.54
N PHE A 255 -13.09 0.67 -6.37
CA PHE A 255 -13.60 1.74 -7.20
C PHE A 255 -12.50 2.23 -8.15
N PHE A 256 -12.82 2.37 -9.44
CA PHE A 256 -11.89 2.78 -10.49
C PHE A 256 -12.49 3.81 -11.46
N GLN A 257 -11.69 4.83 -11.79
CA GLN A 257 -11.88 5.63 -13.00
C GLN A 257 -11.47 4.77 -14.21
N ALA A 258 -11.97 5.08 -15.40
CA ALA A 258 -11.68 4.26 -16.58
C ALA A 258 -10.19 4.24 -16.97
N ASP A 259 -9.46 5.31 -16.69
CA ASP A 259 -8.02 5.46 -16.90
C ASP A 259 -7.18 5.10 -15.65
N ALA A 260 -7.76 4.36 -14.68
CA ALA A 260 -7.06 3.96 -13.45
C ALA A 260 -5.67 3.35 -13.69
N ALA A 261 -5.51 2.64 -14.81
CA ALA A 261 -4.24 2.08 -15.29
C ALA A 261 -3.07 3.07 -15.33
N ASP A 262 -3.34 4.35 -15.57
CA ASP A 262 -2.33 5.40 -15.71
C ASP A 262 -1.92 6.01 -14.35
N HIS A 263 -2.72 5.77 -13.30
CA HIS A 263 -2.58 6.43 -11.98
C HIS A 263 -2.19 5.48 -10.85
N MET A 264 -2.32 4.16 -11.06
CA MET A 264 -2.05 3.15 -10.05
C MET A 264 -0.87 2.23 -10.39
N HIS A 265 -0.24 1.66 -9.36
CA HIS A 265 0.79 0.64 -9.56
C HIS A 265 0.17 -0.76 -9.58
N TRP A 266 0.27 -1.48 -10.70
CA TRP A 266 -0.27 -2.85 -10.88
C TRP A 266 0.17 -3.84 -9.80
N GLY A 267 1.45 -3.78 -9.44
CA GLY A 267 1.98 -4.57 -8.33
C GLY A 267 1.26 -4.30 -7.00
N TYR A 268 0.94 -3.05 -6.68
CA TYR A 268 0.24 -2.71 -5.43
C TYR A 268 -1.20 -3.23 -5.43
N LEU A 269 -1.93 -3.05 -6.53
CA LEU A 269 -3.26 -3.64 -6.71
C LEU A 269 -3.22 -5.17 -6.56
N SER A 270 -2.24 -5.83 -7.17
CA SER A 270 -2.07 -7.29 -7.07
C SER A 270 -1.84 -7.76 -5.63
N LEU A 271 -1.08 -7.02 -4.82
CA LEU A 271 -0.91 -7.33 -3.40
C LEU A 271 -2.24 -7.24 -2.64
N VAL A 272 -2.98 -6.16 -2.86
CA VAL A 272 -4.29 -5.94 -2.24
C VAL A 272 -5.25 -7.07 -2.60
N MET A 273 -5.37 -7.41 -3.90
CA MET A 273 -6.25 -8.47 -4.37
C MET A 273 -5.88 -9.84 -3.81
N LYS A 274 -4.58 -10.15 -3.68
CA LYS A 274 -4.14 -11.40 -3.04
C LYS A 274 -4.50 -11.44 -1.57
N ALA A 275 -4.31 -10.35 -0.84
CA ALA A 275 -4.69 -10.28 0.56
C ALA A 275 -6.21 -10.40 0.76
N VAL A 276 -7.01 -9.81 -0.14
CA VAL A 276 -8.47 -10.04 -0.17
C VAL A 276 -8.76 -11.51 -0.40
N GLU A 277 -8.22 -12.10 -1.46
CA GLU A 277 -8.44 -13.51 -1.80
C GLU A 277 -8.12 -14.45 -0.63
N GLN A 278 -7.00 -14.22 0.05
CA GLN A 278 -6.53 -15.01 1.20
C GLN A 278 -7.29 -14.72 2.51
N ARG A 279 -8.27 -13.81 2.52
CA ARG A 279 -9.01 -13.36 3.74
C ARG A 279 -8.09 -12.80 4.80
N SER A 280 -7.02 -12.15 4.40
CA SER A 280 -5.95 -11.70 5.29
C SER A 280 -5.82 -10.18 5.30
N LEU A 281 -6.54 -9.47 4.41
CA LEU A 281 -6.62 -8.03 4.41
C LEU A 281 -7.39 -7.55 5.65
N ALA A 282 -6.66 -7.02 6.62
CA ALA A 282 -7.20 -6.51 7.88
C ALA A 282 -7.64 -5.03 7.77
N THR A 283 -7.16 -4.32 6.75
CA THR A 283 -7.49 -2.91 6.54
C THR A 283 -8.80 -2.78 5.76
N SER A 284 -9.73 -1.97 6.27
CA SER A 284 -11.07 -1.78 5.68
C SER A 284 -11.16 -0.70 4.59
N PHE A 285 -10.13 0.12 4.44
CA PHE A 285 -10.01 1.12 3.36
C PHE A 285 -8.56 1.17 2.87
N VAL A 286 -8.34 1.11 1.56
CA VAL A 286 -7.00 1.19 0.96
C VAL A 286 -7.04 2.10 -0.26
N HIS A 287 -6.29 3.21 -0.21
CA HIS A 287 -6.09 4.04 -1.40
C HIS A 287 -5.10 3.36 -2.36
N LEU A 288 -5.50 3.21 -3.63
CA LEU A 288 -4.76 2.42 -4.63
C LEU A 288 -3.78 3.25 -5.46
N ASN A 289 -3.99 4.57 -5.55
CA ASN A 289 -3.13 5.47 -6.33
C ASN A 289 -1.83 5.86 -5.65
N TYR A 290 -0.89 6.32 -6.46
CA TYR A 290 0.44 6.74 -6.03
C TYR A 290 0.61 8.25 -5.91
N PRO A 291 0.22 9.07 -6.91
CA PRO A 291 0.44 10.50 -6.84
C PRO A 291 -0.32 11.11 -5.66
N ARG A 292 0.28 12.09 -4.99
CA ARG A 292 -0.36 12.81 -3.88
C ARG A 292 -0.89 14.15 -4.33
N LEU A 293 -2.06 14.52 -3.82
CA LEU A 293 -2.58 15.87 -3.97
C LEU A 293 -1.96 16.79 -2.93
N ILE A 294 -1.73 18.04 -3.33
CA ILE A 294 -1.23 19.06 -2.42
C ILE A 294 -2.28 19.33 -1.34
N THR A 295 -1.89 19.10 -0.09
CA THR A 295 -2.71 19.38 1.08
C THR A 295 -3.13 20.84 1.12
N SER A 296 -4.43 21.09 0.98
CA SER A 296 -4.97 22.44 0.80
C SER A 296 -6.40 22.56 1.32
N MET A 297 -6.81 23.80 1.59
CA MET A 297 -8.16 24.13 2.04
C MET A 297 -8.59 25.46 1.42
N SER A 298 -9.55 25.42 0.51
CA SER A 298 -10.22 26.60 -0.02
C SER A 298 -11.59 26.79 0.68
N PRO A 299 -12.19 28.00 0.62
CA PRO A 299 -13.54 28.22 1.12
C PRO A 299 -14.56 27.24 0.54
N CYS A 300 -14.54 27.04 -0.80
CA CYS A 300 -15.35 26.02 -1.48
C CYS A 300 -15.17 24.61 -0.88
N ARG A 301 -13.92 24.16 -0.67
CA ARG A 301 -13.66 22.84 -0.09
C ARG A 301 -14.25 22.70 1.30
N ALA A 302 -14.04 23.70 2.16
CA ALA A 302 -14.56 23.69 3.52
C ALA A 302 -16.10 23.63 3.56
N GLU A 303 -16.76 24.37 2.66
CA GLU A 303 -18.22 24.41 2.57
C GLU A 303 -18.80 23.07 2.07
N VAL A 304 -18.28 22.54 0.96
CA VAL A 304 -18.72 21.23 0.45
C VAL A 304 -18.48 20.13 1.49
N PHE A 305 -17.35 20.18 2.20
CA PHE A 305 -17.05 19.26 3.28
C PHE A 305 -18.08 19.34 4.41
N ALA A 306 -18.44 20.55 4.85
CA ALA A 306 -19.43 20.76 5.90
C ALA A 306 -20.81 20.22 5.52
N GLN A 307 -21.23 20.39 4.25
CA GLN A 307 -22.51 19.88 3.75
C GLN A 307 -22.59 18.34 3.71
N ILE A 308 -21.48 17.65 3.43
CA ILE A 308 -21.42 16.19 3.38
C ILE A 308 -21.33 15.59 4.79
N PHE A 309 -20.46 16.14 5.63
CA PHE A 309 -20.06 15.53 6.90
C PHE A 309 -20.74 16.11 8.13
N ASP A 310 -21.57 17.15 7.97
CA ASP A 310 -22.24 17.87 9.04
C ASP A 310 -21.25 18.39 10.12
N ARG A 311 -20.02 18.71 9.69
CA ARG A 311 -18.94 19.25 10.54
C ARG A 311 -17.92 20.01 9.69
N PRO A 312 -17.20 20.99 10.25
CA PRO A 312 -16.05 21.55 9.57
C PRO A 312 -14.90 20.53 9.48
N PRO A 313 -13.98 20.70 8.53
CA PRO A 313 -12.73 19.94 8.51
C PRO A 313 -11.87 20.32 9.72
N LYS A 314 -11.23 19.33 10.35
CA LYS A 314 -10.34 19.49 11.51
C LYS A 314 -9.01 20.14 11.11
N GLN A 315 -8.60 19.95 9.85
CA GLN A 315 -7.32 20.42 9.30
C GLN A 315 -7.41 20.56 7.78
N LYS A 316 -6.32 20.99 7.14
CA LYS A 316 -6.24 21.00 5.66
C LYS A 316 -6.47 19.59 5.12
N LEU A 317 -7.13 19.46 3.97
CA LEU A 317 -7.47 18.15 3.40
C LEU A 317 -6.31 17.66 2.53
N GLY A 318 -5.93 16.39 2.70
CA GLY A 318 -4.82 15.78 2.00
C GLY A 318 -5.08 14.31 1.72
N SER A 319 -4.98 13.92 0.44
CA SER A 319 -5.19 12.55 -0.02
C SER A 319 -4.23 12.23 -1.17
N TYR A 320 -4.36 11.04 -1.71
CA TYR A 320 -3.80 10.68 -3.00
C TYR A 320 -4.68 11.26 -4.11
N CYS A 321 -4.10 11.45 -5.30
CA CYS A 321 -4.79 11.90 -6.48
C CYS A 321 -5.66 10.79 -7.04
N CYS A 322 -6.78 11.19 -7.65
CA CYS A 322 -7.76 10.32 -8.31
C CYS A 322 -8.50 9.39 -7.33
N ALA A 323 -9.70 8.95 -7.72
CA ALA A 323 -10.59 8.21 -6.83
C ALA A 323 -10.50 6.69 -7.04
N GLN A 324 -9.30 6.11 -6.88
CA GLN A 324 -9.12 4.65 -6.88
C GLN A 324 -8.85 4.12 -5.48
N PHE A 325 -9.77 3.32 -4.95
CA PHE A 325 -9.67 2.78 -3.60
C PHE A 325 -10.42 1.46 -3.44
N LEU A 326 -10.00 0.67 -2.47
CA LEU A 326 -10.76 -0.45 -1.93
C LEU A 326 -11.45 -0.03 -0.64
N VAL A 327 -12.67 -0.50 -0.42
CA VAL A 327 -13.41 -0.34 0.83
C VAL A 327 -14.16 -1.63 1.19
N SER A 328 -14.25 -1.96 2.49
CA SER A 328 -14.97 -3.13 2.97
C SER A 328 -16.49 -2.88 3.15
N ARG A 329 -17.26 -3.97 3.16
CA ARG A 329 -18.70 -3.99 3.52
C ARG A 329 -18.98 -3.18 4.79
N GLU A 330 -18.19 -3.41 5.85
CA GLU A 330 -18.45 -2.78 7.14
C GLU A 330 -18.31 -1.26 7.07
N ARG A 331 -17.36 -0.74 6.28
CA ARG A 331 -17.17 0.72 6.11
C ARG A 331 -18.25 1.34 5.24
N ILE A 332 -18.74 0.63 4.22
CA ILE A 332 -19.90 1.07 3.42
C ILE A 332 -21.13 1.20 4.33
N GLN A 333 -21.43 0.18 5.13
CA GLN A 333 -22.63 0.15 5.97
C GLN A 333 -22.52 1.00 7.24
N ALA A 334 -21.31 1.29 7.72
CA ALA A 334 -21.09 2.23 8.83
C ALA A 334 -21.51 3.67 8.47
N ASN A 335 -21.64 3.97 7.18
CA ASN A 335 -22.13 5.25 6.71
C ASN A 335 -23.65 5.15 6.45
N PRO A 336 -24.49 6.08 6.95
CA PRO A 336 -25.91 6.07 6.63
C PRO A 336 -26.16 6.24 5.13
N LEU A 337 -27.11 5.47 4.59
CA LEU A 337 -27.54 5.54 3.18
C LEU A 337 -27.89 6.98 2.77
N GLU A 338 -28.52 7.73 3.67
CA GLU A 338 -28.92 9.11 3.46
C GLU A 338 -27.74 10.02 3.12
N ARG A 339 -26.52 9.72 3.59
CA ARG A 339 -25.33 10.49 3.23
C ARG A 339 -24.95 10.25 1.77
N TYR A 340 -24.99 8.99 1.30
CA TYR A 340 -24.74 8.70 -0.12
C TYR A 340 -25.78 9.34 -1.03
N MET A 341 -27.06 9.26 -0.65
CA MET A 341 -28.16 9.91 -1.38
C MET A 341 -28.00 11.43 -1.41
N ARG A 342 -27.61 12.05 -0.28
CA ARG A 342 -27.33 13.49 -0.21
C ARG A 342 -26.17 13.86 -1.14
N MET A 343 -25.06 13.14 -1.08
CA MET A 343 -23.92 13.36 -1.98
C MET A 343 -24.32 13.22 -3.44
N GLN A 344 -25.17 12.23 -3.77
CA GLN A 344 -25.68 12.05 -5.13
C GLN A 344 -26.51 13.26 -5.53
N GLN A 345 -27.46 13.70 -4.71
CA GLN A 345 -28.28 14.89 -4.97
C GLN A 345 -27.44 16.15 -5.15
N MET A 346 -26.36 16.31 -4.38
CA MET A 346 -25.45 17.44 -4.52
C MET A 346 -24.86 17.53 -5.93
N LEU A 347 -24.54 16.42 -6.59
CA LEU A 347 -24.01 16.42 -7.97
C LEU A 347 -24.97 17.03 -9.02
N PHE A 348 -26.25 17.16 -8.68
CA PHE A 348 -27.30 17.71 -9.54
C PHE A 348 -27.79 19.08 -9.04
N SER A 349 -27.25 19.56 -7.92
CA SER A 349 -27.58 20.85 -7.33
C SER A 349 -26.57 21.91 -7.74
N ASP A 350 -26.94 23.19 -7.61
CA ASP A 350 -26.00 24.29 -7.78
C ASP A 350 -24.85 24.17 -6.77
N SER A 351 -23.62 24.42 -7.23
CA SER A 351 -22.46 24.50 -6.34
C SER A 351 -22.62 25.62 -5.31
N PRO A 352 -22.03 25.49 -4.11
CA PRO A 352 -22.01 26.56 -3.13
C PRO A 352 -21.48 27.88 -3.72
N PRO A 353 -21.95 29.06 -3.27
CA PRO A 353 -21.50 30.36 -3.79
C PRO A 353 -19.98 30.59 -3.73
N GLU A 354 -19.30 29.91 -2.81
CA GLU A 354 -17.85 29.94 -2.61
C GLU A 354 -17.08 29.16 -3.68
N CYS A 355 -17.79 28.34 -4.47
CA CYS A 355 -17.25 27.50 -5.52
C CYS A 355 -17.39 28.17 -6.89
N HIS A 356 -16.33 28.06 -7.69
CA HIS A 356 -16.38 28.41 -9.10
C HIS A 356 -16.55 27.14 -9.93
N ASP A 357 -17.62 27.07 -10.70
CA ASP A 357 -17.86 25.92 -11.57
C ASP A 357 -16.84 25.88 -12.71
N ILE A 358 -16.31 24.69 -12.96
CA ILE A 358 -15.41 24.44 -14.08
C ILE A 358 -16.28 24.07 -15.29
N PRO A 359 -16.22 24.82 -16.40
CA PRO A 359 -17.04 24.51 -17.57
C PRO A 359 -16.86 23.06 -18.03
N GLY A 360 -17.96 22.33 -18.11
CA GLY A 360 -17.97 20.94 -18.56
C GLY A 360 -17.59 19.90 -17.52
N HIS A 361 -17.37 20.27 -16.25
CA HIS A 361 -17.08 19.34 -15.15
C HIS A 361 -17.88 19.68 -13.90
N SER A 362 -18.29 18.66 -13.14
CA SER A 362 -18.85 18.88 -11.80
C SER A 362 -17.74 19.27 -10.82
N THR A 363 -17.69 20.54 -10.41
CA THR A 363 -16.77 21.00 -9.35
C THR A 363 -16.94 20.19 -8.07
N LEU A 364 -18.17 19.79 -7.74
CA LEU A 364 -18.46 18.96 -6.58
C LEU A 364 -17.82 17.57 -6.68
N CYS A 365 -17.88 16.93 -7.85
CA CYS A 365 -17.23 15.63 -8.03
C CYS A 365 -15.71 15.71 -7.85
N LEU A 366 -15.07 16.75 -8.40
CA LEU A 366 -13.63 16.99 -8.19
C LEU A 366 -13.27 17.21 -6.71
N MET A 367 -14.20 17.73 -5.89
CA MET A 367 -14.00 17.81 -4.45
C MET A 367 -14.18 16.46 -3.76
N PHE A 368 -15.09 15.60 -4.24
CA PHE A 368 -15.32 14.29 -3.65
C PHE A 368 -14.08 13.38 -3.76
N GLU A 369 -13.24 13.55 -4.80
CA GLU A 369 -11.98 12.82 -4.96
C GLU A 369 -11.12 12.84 -3.68
N VAL A 370 -11.05 13.98 -3.00
CA VAL A 370 -10.27 14.14 -1.76
C VAL A 370 -11.06 13.81 -0.49
N TYR A 371 -12.34 13.41 -0.60
CA TYR A 371 -13.23 13.14 0.53
C TYR A 371 -13.60 11.67 0.68
N TRP A 372 -13.35 10.83 -0.33
CA TRP A 372 -13.70 9.41 -0.30
C TRP A 372 -13.15 8.70 0.95
N HIS A 373 -11.90 8.95 1.33
CA HIS A 373 -11.34 8.33 2.53
C HIS A 373 -12.04 8.80 3.81
N VAL A 374 -12.40 10.09 3.90
CA VAL A 374 -13.15 10.65 5.04
C VAL A 374 -14.56 10.03 5.10
N LEU A 375 -15.19 9.81 3.94
CA LEU A 375 -16.48 9.13 3.83
C LEU A 375 -16.45 7.72 4.41
N PHE A 376 -15.31 7.05 4.33
CA PHE A 376 -15.11 5.71 4.89
C PHE A 376 -14.42 5.73 6.26
N GLY A 377 -14.42 6.89 6.93
CA GLY A 377 -14.03 7.03 8.33
C GLY A 377 -12.53 7.04 8.57
N GLU A 378 -11.74 7.43 7.56
CA GLU A 378 -10.35 7.84 7.73
C GLU A 378 -10.26 9.32 8.15
N GLU A 379 -9.09 9.76 8.60
CA GLU A 379 -8.87 11.15 9.01
C GLU A 379 -8.85 12.12 7.82
N ASP A 380 -9.10 13.41 8.08
CA ASP A 380 -9.14 14.48 7.05
C ASP A 380 -7.85 14.57 6.19
N VAL A 381 -6.73 14.04 6.69
CA VAL A 381 -5.49 13.85 5.93
C VAL A 381 -5.07 12.40 6.00
N LEU A 382 -4.88 11.76 4.85
CA LEU A 382 -4.22 10.46 4.79
C LEU A 382 -2.71 10.64 5.05
N PRO A 383 -2.10 9.86 5.94
CA PRO A 383 -0.64 9.84 6.11
C PRO A 383 0.05 9.29 4.84
N TYR A 384 1.38 9.42 4.75
CA TYR A 384 2.16 8.68 3.77
C TYR A 384 1.98 7.19 3.98
N ARG A 385 1.92 6.41 2.90
CA ARG A 385 1.58 5.00 2.97
C ARG A 385 2.59 4.21 3.79
N SER A 386 3.87 4.50 3.62
CA SER A 386 4.98 3.94 4.41
C SER A 386 4.88 4.27 5.91
N GLU A 387 4.33 5.44 6.23
CA GLU A 387 4.15 5.94 7.60
C GLU A 387 2.79 5.56 8.21
N ASN A 388 1.87 5.04 7.41
CA ASN A 388 0.53 4.71 7.87
C ASN A 388 0.52 3.41 8.69
N ALA A 389 0.57 3.54 10.01
CA ALA A 389 0.52 2.40 10.93
C ALA A 389 -0.80 1.62 10.90
N ALA A 390 -1.88 2.16 10.34
CA ALA A 390 -3.15 1.45 10.16
C ALA A 390 -3.12 0.46 8.98
N LEU A 391 -2.14 0.60 8.08
CA LEU A 391 -1.91 -0.36 7.00
C LEU A 391 -1.11 -1.56 7.51
N GLN A 392 -1.46 -2.74 7.01
CA GLN A 392 -0.61 -3.92 7.19
C GLN A 392 0.75 -3.71 6.54
N LEU A 393 1.77 -4.35 7.10
CA LEU A 393 3.18 -4.17 6.74
C LEU A 393 3.41 -4.20 5.21
N PHE A 394 2.83 -5.17 4.51
CA PHE A 394 2.99 -5.34 3.06
C PHE A 394 2.42 -4.22 2.19
N LEU A 395 1.56 -3.38 2.74
CA LEU A 395 1.01 -2.19 2.09
C LEU A 395 1.80 -0.92 2.42
N ARG A 396 2.70 -0.94 3.40
CA ARG A 396 3.45 0.25 3.86
C ARG A 396 4.66 0.55 2.97
N ILE A 397 4.41 0.81 1.69
CA ILE A 397 5.41 1.14 0.67
C ILE A 397 5.64 2.66 0.59
N ARG A 398 6.78 3.09 0.05
CA ARG A 398 7.10 4.51 -0.16
C ARG A 398 6.25 5.11 -1.29
N ASP A 399 5.90 6.38 -1.16
CA ASP A 399 5.02 7.10 -2.09
C ASP A 399 5.78 7.83 -3.21
N LEU A 400 7.12 7.84 -3.18
CA LEU A 400 7.95 8.28 -4.33
C LEU A 400 9.07 7.26 -4.61
N GLU A 401 9.26 6.86 -5.88
CA GLU A 401 10.28 5.87 -6.26
C GLU A 401 11.70 6.38 -5.91
N ASN A 402 11.88 7.70 -5.93
CA ASN A 402 13.15 8.36 -5.62
C ASN A 402 13.42 8.52 -4.11
N GLU A 403 12.50 8.11 -3.23
CA GLU A 403 12.77 8.07 -1.79
C GLU A 403 13.65 6.87 -1.42
N SER A 404 13.81 5.89 -2.31
CA SER A 404 14.75 4.80 -2.11
C SER A 404 16.18 5.26 -2.40
N TYR A 405 17.08 5.04 -1.44
CA TYR A 405 18.51 5.02 -1.71
C TYR A 405 18.92 3.70 -2.38
N LEU A 406 18.02 2.95 -3.02
CA LEU A 406 18.39 1.77 -3.78
C LEU A 406 18.30 2.07 -5.27
N PRO A 407 19.15 1.45 -6.11
CA PRO A 407 19.12 1.69 -7.54
C PRO A 407 17.77 1.25 -8.14
N PRO A 408 17.34 1.87 -9.26
CA PRO A 408 16.10 1.53 -9.95
C PRO A 408 15.97 0.02 -10.20
N GLY A 409 14.80 -0.54 -9.89
CA GLY A 409 14.54 -1.99 -10.01
C GLY A 409 14.74 -2.80 -8.72
N SER A 410 15.20 -2.18 -7.64
CA SER A 410 15.21 -2.75 -6.27
C SER A 410 13.83 -2.68 -5.59
N VAL A 411 12.84 -2.14 -6.29
CA VAL A 411 11.54 -1.74 -5.74
C VAL A 411 10.77 -2.98 -5.31
N TYR A 412 10.43 -3.03 -4.02
CA TYR A 412 9.63 -4.07 -3.37
C TYR A 412 8.46 -4.53 -4.24
N LEU A 413 7.68 -3.59 -4.80
CA LEU A 413 6.50 -3.91 -5.60
C LEU A 413 6.82 -4.75 -6.84
N LYS A 414 7.91 -4.43 -7.55
CA LYS A 414 8.33 -5.16 -8.74
C LYS A 414 8.69 -6.60 -8.41
N LEU A 415 9.45 -6.79 -7.33
CA LEU A 415 9.91 -8.11 -6.89
C LEU A 415 8.78 -8.99 -6.39
N VAL A 416 7.80 -8.40 -5.68
CA VAL A 416 6.65 -9.18 -5.25
C VAL A 416 5.75 -9.48 -6.45
N SER A 417 5.50 -8.52 -7.35
CA SER A 417 4.57 -8.69 -8.47
C SER A 417 5.06 -9.67 -9.56
N GLU A 418 6.36 -9.71 -9.86
CA GLU A 418 6.92 -10.60 -10.89
C GLU A 418 6.99 -12.05 -10.45
N ARG A 419 7.07 -12.30 -9.14
CA ARG A 419 7.16 -13.64 -8.57
C ARG A 419 5.78 -14.20 -8.21
N THR A 420 4.76 -13.36 -8.12
CA THR A 420 3.38 -13.73 -7.82
C THR A 420 2.58 -14.21 -9.00
#